data_AF-A0A7L2QV13-F1
#
_entry.id   AF-A0A7L2QV13-F1
#
_cell.length_a   1.000
_cell.length_b   1.000
_cell.length_c   1.000
_cell.angle_alpha   90.00
_cell.angle_beta   90.00
_cell.angle_gamma   90.00
#
_symmetry.space_group_name_H-M   'P 1'
#
loop_
_entity.id
_entity.type
_entity.pdbx_description
1 polymer ?
#
loop_
_entity_poly.entity_id
_entity_poly.type
_entity_poly.pdbx_seq_one_letter_code
_entity_poly.pdbx_strand_id
1 'polypeptide(L)'
;DNGTWTQLWLVSDYHEHGSLFDYLNRYTVTVEGMIKLALSTASGLAHLHMEIVGTQGKPAIAHRDLKSKNILVKKNGTCCIADLGLAVRHD
;
A
#
# COMPACT_ATOMS: atom_id res chain seq x y z
N ASP A 1 -22.44 -6.88 33.38
CA ASP A 1 -21.06 -6.55 32.99
C ASP A 1 -21.01 -5.80 31.68
N ASN A 2 -21.24 -4.48 31.72
CA ASN A 2 -21.08 -3.59 30.57
C ASN A 2 -19.62 -3.13 30.48
N GLY A 3 -18.70 -4.07 30.36
CA GLY A 3 -17.27 -3.79 30.26
C GLY A 3 -17.00 -2.74 29.19
N THR A 4 -16.35 -1.64 29.57
CA THR A 4 -15.86 -0.62 28.65
C THR A 4 -14.67 -1.21 27.89
N TRP A 5 -14.93 -1.88 26.76
CA TRP A 5 -13.87 -2.39 25.91
C TRP A 5 -13.15 -1.20 25.24
N THR A 6 -11.84 -1.07 25.45
CA THR A 6 -11.02 -0.06 24.76
C THR A 6 -10.85 -0.45 23.30
N GLN A 7 -11.13 0.47 22.38
CA GLN A 7 -10.88 0.29 20.95
C GLN A 7 -9.56 0.94 20.56
N LEU A 8 -8.75 0.25 19.76
CA LEU A 8 -7.54 0.79 19.15
C LEU A 8 -7.81 1.04 17.67
N TRP A 9 -7.71 2.30 17.26
CA TRP A 9 -8.04 2.73 15.90
C TRP A 9 -6.77 3.09 15.14
N LEU A 10 -6.72 2.69 13.86
CA LEU A 10 -5.77 3.19 12.88
C LEU A 10 -6.56 3.97 11.83
N VAL A 11 -6.20 5.22 11.62
CA VAL A 11 -6.85 6.11 10.65
C VAL A 11 -5.89 6.34 9.49
N SER A 12 -6.35 6.12 8.27
CA SER A 12 -5.60 6.32 7.03
C SER A 12 -6.46 6.99 5.97
N ASP A 13 -5.83 7.43 4.87
CA ASP A 13 -6.55 7.96 3.72
C ASP A 13 -7.54 6.95 3.14
N TYR A 14 -8.70 7.46 2.72
CA TYR A 14 -9.70 6.69 1.97
C TYR A 14 -9.44 6.79 0.47
N HIS A 15 -9.51 5.65 -0.23
CA HIS A 15 -9.38 5.59 -1.68
C HIS A 15 -10.60 4.90 -2.30
N GLU A 16 -11.41 5.67 -3.01
CA GLU A 16 -12.75 5.27 -3.49
C GLU A 16 -12.74 4.09 -4.48
N HIS A 17 -11.65 3.91 -5.22
CA HIS A 17 -11.49 2.77 -6.13
C HIS A 17 -11.16 1.46 -5.43
N GLY A 18 -10.86 1.50 -4.12
CA GLY A 18 -10.55 0.33 -3.32
C GLY A 18 -9.26 -0.35 -3.74
N SER A 19 -9.23 -1.67 -3.60
CA SER A 19 -8.04 -2.47 -3.91
C SER A 19 -7.81 -2.60 -5.41
N LEU A 20 -6.58 -2.84 -5.82
CA LEU A 20 -6.22 -3.18 -7.20
C LEU A 20 -6.93 -4.46 -7.65
N PHE A 21 -7.17 -5.39 -6.72
CA PHE A 21 -8.01 -6.56 -6.97
C PHE A 21 -9.44 -6.15 -7.39
N ASP A 22 -10.09 -5.28 -6.61
CA ASP A 22 -11.45 -4.83 -6.93
C ASP A 22 -11.48 -4.02 -8.23
N TYR A 23 -10.48 -3.16 -8.42
CA TYR A 23 -10.36 -2.32 -9.61
C TYR A 23 -10.26 -3.15 -10.89
N LEU A 24 -9.39 -4.17 -10.92
CA LEU A 24 -9.19 -5.01 -12.09
C LEU A 24 -10.34 -5.99 -12.36
N ASN A 25 -11.15 -6.31 -11.33
CA ASN A 25 -12.39 -7.08 -11.53
C ASN A 25 -13.52 -6.23 -12.14
N ARG A 26 -13.48 -4.90 -11.99
CA ARG A 26 -14.51 -3.97 -12.48
C ARG A 26 -14.17 -3.35 -13.83
N TYR A 27 -12.88 -3.13 -14.11
CA TYR A 27 -12.44 -2.35 -15.26
C TYR A 27 -11.36 -3.08 -16.05
N THR A 28 -11.40 -2.92 -17.37
CA THR A 28 -10.24 -3.15 -18.23
C THR A 28 -9.38 -1.89 -18.26
N VAL A 29 -8.08 -2.04 -18.55
CA VAL A 29 -7.13 -0.93 -18.58
C VAL A 29 -6.51 -0.77 -19.96
N THR A 30 -6.23 0.48 -20.34
CA THR A 30 -5.40 0.79 -21.51
C THR A 30 -3.94 0.46 -21.24
N VAL A 31 -3.09 0.46 -22.27
CA VAL A 31 -1.65 0.29 -22.10
C VAL A 31 -1.07 1.35 -21.15
N GLU A 32 -1.49 2.61 -21.30
CA GLU A 32 -1.06 3.70 -20.42
C GLU A 32 -1.52 3.46 -18.96
N GLY A 33 -2.77 3.04 -18.76
CA GLY A 33 -3.30 2.72 -17.44
C GLY A 33 -2.55 1.57 -16.77
N MET A 34 -2.25 0.51 -17.54
CA MET A 34 -1.44 -0.61 -17.07
C MET A 34 -0.04 -0.16 -16.61
N ILE A 35 0.64 0.67 -17.40
CA ILE A 35 1.96 1.22 -17.05
C ILE A 35 1.85 2.06 -15.78
N LYS A 36 0.83 2.93 -15.66
CA LYS A 36 0.60 3.74 -14.46
C LYS A 36 0.45 2.89 -13.19
N LEU A 37 -0.39 1.85 -13.23
CA LEU A 37 -0.62 0.96 -12.08
C LEU A 37 0.65 0.19 -11.70
N ALA A 38 1.35 -0.37 -12.69
CA ALA A 38 2.58 -1.14 -12.46
C ALA A 38 3.72 -0.26 -11.93
N LEU A 39 3.97 0.88 -12.59
CA LEU A 39 5.05 1.81 -12.22
C LEU A 39 4.85 2.36 -10.81
N SER A 40 3.66 2.85 -10.49
CA SER A 40 3.38 3.41 -9.16
C SER A 40 3.47 2.36 -8.04
N THR A 41 3.03 1.13 -8.30
CA THR A 41 3.21 0.00 -7.36
C THR A 41 4.70 -0.30 -7.16
N ALA A 42 5.47 -0.42 -8.24
CA ALA A 42 6.90 -0.70 -8.18
C ALA A 42 7.67 0.42 -7.48
N SER A 43 7.34 1.69 -7.72
CA SER A 43 7.93 2.84 -7.01
C SER A 43 7.66 2.78 -5.51
N GLY A 44 6.44 2.44 -5.10
CA GLY A 44 6.11 2.24 -3.69
C GLY A 44 6.92 1.11 -3.04
N LEU A 45 7.07 -0.01 -3.74
CA LEU A 45 7.85 -1.15 -3.26
C LEU A 45 9.35 -0.83 -3.19
N ALA A 46 9.88 -0.17 -4.21
CA ALA A 46 11.27 0.28 -4.23
C ALA A 46 11.55 1.25 -3.06
N HIS A 47 10.63 2.17 -2.76
CA HIS A 47 10.75 3.05 -1.61
C HIS A 47 10.71 2.28 -0.27
N LEU A 48 9.83 1.28 -0.13
CA LEU A 48 9.81 0.43 1.05
C LEU A 48 11.14 -0.31 1.24
N HIS A 49 11.68 -0.89 0.18
CA HIS A 49 12.93 -1.67 0.22
C HIS A 49 14.19 -0.80 0.38
N MET A 50 14.13 0.48 -0.01
CA MET A 50 15.27 1.38 0.07
C MET A 50 15.58 1.76 1.53
N GLU A 51 16.81 1.53 1.95
CA GLU A 51 17.39 2.13 3.15
C GLU A 51 17.77 3.59 2.85
N ILE A 52 17.39 4.51 3.73
CA ILE A 52 17.75 5.92 3.66
C ILE A 52 18.64 6.22 4.86
N VAL A 53 19.88 6.64 4.60
CA VAL A 53 20.87 6.97 5.63
C VAL A 53 20.76 8.44 6.03
N GLY A 54 20.91 8.73 7.32
CA GLY A 54 20.93 10.09 7.86
C GLY A 54 20.34 10.17 9.27
N THR A 55 20.29 11.38 9.83
CA THR A 55 19.75 11.62 11.18
C THR A 55 18.28 11.20 11.33
N GLN A 56 17.53 11.21 10.23
CA GLN A 56 16.16 10.70 10.12
C GLN A 56 16.12 9.55 9.11
N GLY A 57 17.03 8.59 9.29
CA GLY A 57 17.14 7.44 8.41
C GLY A 57 15.86 6.59 8.40
N LYS A 58 15.67 5.86 7.30
CA LYS A 58 14.59 4.90 7.13
C LYS A 58 15.23 3.52 6.89
N PRO A 59 14.97 2.50 7.72
CA PRO A 59 15.47 1.16 7.45
C PRO A 59 14.82 0.61 6.16
N ALA A 60 15.48 -0.36 5.53
CA ALA A 60 14.83 -1.17 4.51
C ALA A 60 13.65 -1.94 5.12
N ILE A 61 12.51 -1.98 4.44
CA ILE A 61 11.27 -2.61 4.92
C ILE A 61 10.80 -3.63 3.90
N ALA A 62 10.64 -4.90 4.30
CA ALA A 62 10.03 -5.93 3.45
C ALA A 62 8.55 -6.10 3.82
N HIS A 63 7.66 -6.01 2.83
CA HIS A 63 6.19 -6.03 3.03
C HIS A 63 5.65 -7.39 3.54
N ARG A 64 6.19 -8.50 3.00
CA ARG A 64 5.82 -9.91 3.30
C ARG A 64 4.41 -10.37 2.93
N ASP A 65 3.43 -9.48 2.80
CA ASP A 65 2.07 -9.81 2.33
C ASP A 65 1.65 -8.99 1.10
N LEU A 66 2.54 -8.90 0.10
CA LEU A 66 2.27 -8.12 -1.11
C LEU A 66 1.36 -8.91 -2.05
N LYS A 67 0.15 -8.40 -2.28
CA LYS A 67 -0.88 -8.96 -3.15
C LYS A 67 -1.81 -7.86 -3.65
N SER A 68 -2.57 -8.09 -4.72
CA SER A 68 -3.46 -7.08 -5.31
C SER A 68 -4.55 -6.56 -4.36
N LYS A 69 -4.94 -7.33 -3.34
CA LYS A 69 -5.85 -6.88 -2.28
C LYS A 69 -5.23 -5.85 -1.32
N ASN A 70 -3.90 -5.85 -1.19
CA ASN A 70 -3.13 -4.96 -0.31
C ASN A 70 -2.49 -3.80 -1.08
N ILE A 71 -2.95 -3.53 -2.30
CA ILE A 71 -2.57 -2.36 -3.10
C ILE A 71 -3.86 -1.61 -3.37
N LEU A 72 -3.89 -0.30 -3.10
CA LEU A 72 -5.05 0.55 -3.34
C LEU A 72 -4.86 1.38 -4.61
N VAL A 73 -5.95 1.64 -5.33
CA VAL A 73 -5.96 2.52 -6.51
C VAL A 73 -6.46 3.90 -6.09
N LYS A 74 -5.67 4.95 -6.36
CA LYS A 74 -6.01 6.34 -6.09
C LYS A 74 -6.89 6.91 -7.20
N LYS A 75 -7.57 8.02 -6.92
CA LYS A 75 -8.44 8.73 -7.87
C LYS A 75 -7.75 9.13 -9.18
N ASN A 76 -6.44 9.36 -9.16
CA ASN A 76 -5.64 9.71 -10.34
C ASN A 76 -5.16 8.48 -11.15
N GLY A 77 -5.60 7.27 -10.80
CA GLY A 77 -5.22 6.02 -11.49
C GLY A 77 -3.83 5.48 -11.13
N THR A 78 -3.20 5.99 -10.06
CA THR A 78 -1.94 5.45 -9.52
C THR A 78 -2.18 4.60 -8.28
N CYS A 79 -1.22 3.75 -7.91
CA CYS A 79 -1.31 2.86 -6.76
C CYS A 79 -0.60 3.41 -5.52
N CYS A 80 -1.04 2.94 -4.35
CA CYS A 80 -0.25 2.92 -3.11
C CYS A 80 -0.35 1.53 -2.46
N ILE A 81 0.70 1.15 -1.75
CA ILE A 81 0.74 -0.12 -1.00
C ILE A 81 0.12 0.11 0.38
N ALA A 82 -0.73 -0.82 0.81
CA ALA A 82 -1.46 -0.80 2.08
C ALA A 82 -1.20 -2.08 2.89
N ASP A 83 -1.72 -2.14 4.11
CA ASP A 83 -1.61 -3.29 5.02
C ASP A 83 -0.16 -3.71 5.33
N LEU A 84 0.55 -2.80 6.01
CA LEU A 84 1.95 -3.00 6.45
C LEU A 84 2.05 -3.76 7.79
N GLY A 85 0.97 -4.38 8.27
CA GLY A 85 0.91 -4.99 9.61
C GLY A 85 1.86 -6.18 9.81
N LEU A 86 2.30 -6.82 8.72
CA LEU A 86 3.21 -7.97 8.73
C LEU A 86 4.64 -7.62 8.26
N ALA A 87 4.91 -6.34 8.00
CA ALA A 87 6.19 -5.90 7.48
C ALA A 87 7.33 -6.13 8.49
N VAL A 88 8.52 -6.38 7.96
CA VAL A 88 9.75 -6.45 8.76
C VAL A 88 10.70 -5.35 8.34
N ARG A 89 11.44 -4.82 9.31
CA ARG A 89 12.51 -3.86 9.09
C ARG A 89 13.84 -4.61 9.14
N HIS A 90 14.77 -4.28 8.25
CA HIS A 90 16.13 -4.74 8.35
C HIS A 90 16.84 -3.88 9.40
N ASP A 91 17.20 -4.49 10.52
CA ASP A 91 18.00 -3.86 11.59
C ASP A 91 19.51 -3.99 11.29
#